data_AF-E9SCM4-F1
#
_entry.id   AF-E9SCM4-F1
#
_cell.length_a   1.000
_cell.length_b   1.000
_cell.length_c   1.000
_cell.angle_alpha   90.00
_cell.angle_beta   90.00
_cell.angle_gamma   90.00
#
_symmetry.space_group_name_H-M   'P 1'
#
loop_
_entity.id
_entity.type
_entity.pdbx_description
1 polymer ?
#
loop_
_entity_poly.entity_id
_entity_poly.type
_entity_poly.pdbx_seq_one_letter_code
_entity_poly.pdbx_strand_id
1 'polypeptide(L)'
;MPEAEKRIGRQFPTQSVVLPYTQTKGGEAILLYDQSSRKTMEWQQSMLYDIMATDDDGLWVHIKFGYSIPRRNGKSEIAVARAIWGLLHDEAVLYTAHLTNTSTTAFLKIVKILDEMGFVENDDIKVTRQKGGERIEMLKGGGGYINFLTRTGTGGLGEGLFSPQNLR
;
A
#
# COMPACT_ATOMS: atom_id res chain seq x y z
N MET A 1 -5.50 -36.43 23.60
CA MET A 1 -6.67 -36.04 22.80
C MET A 1 -6.16 -35.22 21.62
N PRO A 2 -6.53 -35.50 20.37
CA PRO A 2 -6.16 -34.63 19.26
C PRO A 2 -6.81 -33.26 19.47
N GLU A 3 -6.03 -32.21 19.28
CA GLU A 3 -6.45 -30.83 19.45
C GLU A 3 -7.56 -30.52 18.44
N ALA A 4 -8.71 -30.04 18.92
CA ALA A 4 -9.84 -29.75 18.05
C ALA A 4 -9.43 -28.66 17.04
N GLU A 5 -9.65 -28.91 15.75
CA GLU A 5 -9.37 -27.92 14.70
C GLU A 5 -10.01 -26.58 15.05
N LYS A 6 -9.16 -25.54 15.12
CA LYS A 6 -9.58 -24.19 15.47
C LYS A 6 -10.53 -23.69 14.39
N ARG A 7 -11.82 -23.61 14.69
CA ARG A 7 -12.83 -23.07 13.78
C ARG A 7 -12.57 -21.58 13.55
N ILE A 8 -11.97 -21.27 12.42
CA ILE A 8 -11.85 -19.90 11.91
C ILE A 8 -13.04 -19.65 10.98
N GLY A 9 -13.63 -18.44 11.05
CA GLY A 9 -14.71 -18.05 10.13
C GLY A 9 -14.21 -18.03 8.68
N ARG A 10 -15.11 -17.82 7.71
CA ARG A 10 -14.74 -17.68 6.29
C ARG A 10 -13.70 -16.56 6.14
N GLN A 11 -12.48 -16.91 5.74
CA GLN A 11 -11.36 -15.97 5.64
C GLN A 11 -11.38 -15.17 4.33
N PHE A 12 -12.04 -15.69 3.30
CA PHE A 12 -12.15 -15.05 1.98
C PHE A 12 -13.43 -14.22 1.86
N PRO A 13 -13.42 -13.16 1.03
CA PRO A 13 -14.63 -12.41 0.69
C PRO A 13 -15.79 -13.34 0.32
N THR A 14 -16.98 -13.02 0.83
CA THR A 14 -18.18 -13.81 0.54
C THR A 14 -18.62 -13.67 -0.91
N GLN A 15 -18.37 -12.49 -1.50
CA GLN A 15 -18.61 -12.16 -2.89
C GLN A 15 -17.39 -11.40 -3.42
N SER A 16 -17.01 -11.71 -4.65
CA SER A 16 -15.95 -11.02 -5.38
C SER A 16 -16.36 -10.89 -6.84
N VAL A 17 -16.00 -9.77 -7.45
CA VAL A 17 -16.12 -9.53 -8.89
C VAL A 17 -14.75 -9.08 -9.36
N VAL A 18 -14.01 -10.00 -9.96
CA VAL A 18 -12.63 -9.79 -10.40
C VAL A 18 -12.57 -10.21 -11.86
N LEU A 19 -12.16 -9.29 -12.73
CA LEU A 19 -11.87 -9.61 -14.13
C LEU A 19 -10.79 -10.71 -14.22
N PRO A 20 -10.89 -11.64 -15.17
CA PRO A 20 -9.87 -12.66 -15.37
C PRO A 20 -8.50 -12.04 -15.65
N TYR A 21 -7.44 -12.63 -15.10
CA TYR A 21 -6.05 -12.25 -15.37
C TYR A 21 -5.15 -13.48 -15.24
N THR A 22 -3.98 -13.44 -15.88
CA THR A 22 -2.95 -14.48 -15.84
C THR A 22 -1.65 -13.99 -15.21
N GLN A 23 -1.45 -12.67 -15.14
CA GLN A 23 -0.25 -12.02 -14.64
C GLN A 23 -0.58 -11.08 -13.47
N THR A 24 0.33 -10.96 -12.51
CA THR A 24 0.16 -10.09 -11.37
C THR A 24 1.50 -9.71 -10.73
N LYS A 25 1.59 -8.47 -10.27
CA LYS A 25 2.71 -7.96 -9.46
C LYS A 25 2.50 -8.21 -7.96
N GLY A 26 1.38 -8.84 -7.58
CA GLY A 26 1.02 -9.08 -6.18
C GLY A 26 2.00 -9.99 -5.44
N GLY A 27 2.56 -11.00 -6.12
CA GLY A 27 3.56 -11.90 -5.54
C GLY A 27 4.81 -11.17 -5.06
N GLU A 28 5.32 -10.25 -5.87
CA GLU A 28 6.47 -9.41 -5.50
C GLU A 28 6.14 -8.47 -4.33
N ALA A 29 4.97 -7.81 -4.38
CA ALA A 29 4.54 -6.94 -3.30
C ALA A 29 4.43 -7.68 -1.95
N ILE A 30 3.98 -8.94 -1.97
CA ILE A 30 3.95 -9.81 -0.78
C ILE A 30 5.37 -10.08 -0.29
N LEU A 31 6.28 -10.50 -1.18
CA LEU A 31 7.66 -10.79 -0.81
C LEU A 31 8.35 -9.58 -0.18
N LEU A 32 8.18 -8.38 -0.75
CA LEU A 32 8.73 -7.15 -0.20
C LEU A 32 8.14 -6.84 1.19
N TYR A 33 6.81 -6.91 1.34
CA TYR A 33 6.16 -6.64 2.63
C TYR A 33 6.59 -7.66 3.71
N ASP A 34 6.75 -8.92 3.32
CA ASP A 34 7.13 -10.03 4.19
C ASP A 34 8.63 -10.04 4.56
N GLN A 35 9.46 -9.15 4.01
CA GLN A 35 10.83 -8.90 4.49
C GLN A 35 10.83 -8.22 5.86
N SER A 36 9.76 -7.50 6.19
CA SER A 36 9.56 -6.96 7.52
C SER A 36 9.23 -8.07 8.53
N SER A 37 9.11 -7.71 9.81
CA SER A 37 8.66 -8.64 10.85
C SER A 37 7.20 -9.12 10.70
N ARG A 38 6.47 -8.61 9.70
CA ARG A 38 5.05 -8.90 9.45
C ARG A 38 4.90 -9.97 8.37
N LYS A 39 3.78 -10.67 8.40
CA LYS A 39 3.39 -11.65 7.38
C LYS A 39 1.99 -11.39 6.88
N THR A 40 1.83 -11.43 5.57
CA THR A 40 0.51 -11.38 4.92
C THR A 40 -0.30 -12.64 5.20
N MET A 41 -1.59 -12.47 5.50
CA MET A 41 -2.55 -13.57 5.60
C MET A 41 -2.93 -14.06 4.20
N GLU A 42 -3.29 -15.33 4.04
CA GLU A 42 -3.65 -15.92 2.73
C GLU A 42 -4.71 -15.10 1.96
N TRP A 43 -5.74 -14.61 2.65
CA TRP A 43 -6.76 -13.78 2.02
C TRP A 43 -6.20 -12.40 1.61
N GLN A 44 -5.23 -11.83 2.35
CA GLN A 44 -4.56 -10.59 1.94
C GLN A 44 -3.69 -10.82 0.71
N GLN A 45 -3.03 -11.97 0.62
CA GLN A 45 -2.24 -12.35 -0.55
C GLN A 45 -3.13 -12.46 -1.79
N SER A 46 -4.27 -13.16 -1.68
CA SER A 46 -5.24 -13.26 -2.78
C SER A 46 -5.75 -11.89 -3.23
N MET A 47 -6.05 -11.00 -2.28
CA MET A 47 -6.47 -9.63 -2.59
C MET A 47 -5.35 -8.80 -3.26
N LEU A 48 -4.09 -8.99 -2.86
CA LEU A 48 -2.95 -8.31 -3.50
C LEU A 48 -2.73 -8.80 -4.93
N TYR A 49 -2.91 -10.10 -5.18
CA TYR A 49 -2.88 -10.67 -6.52
C TYR A 49 -3.94 -10.02 -7.41
N ASP A 50 -5.17 -9.91 -6.93
CA ASP A 50 -6.28 -9.28 -7.66
C ASP A 50 -6.04 -7.78 -7.90
N ILE A 51 -5.61 -7.03 -6.88
CA ILE A 51 -5.38 -5.58 -6.97
C ILE A 51 -4.23 -5.25 -7.92
N MET A 52 -3.24 -6.13 -8.01
CA MET A 52 -2.00 -5.90 -8.76
C MET A 52 -1.93 -6.72 -10.04
N ALA A 53 -3.08 -7.21 -10.52
CA ALA A 53 -3.19 -7.89 -11.79
C ALA A 53 -2.86 -6.97 -12.97
N THR A 54 -2.11 -7.49 -13.93
CA THR A 54 -1.77 -6.79 -15.17
C THR A 54 -2.14 -7.62 -16.39
N ASP A 55 -2.41 -6.95 -17.51
CA ASP A 55 -2.59 -7.59 -18.81
C ASP A 55 -1.25 -7.82 -19.53
N ASP A 56 -1.32 -8.32 -20.77
CA ASP A 56 -0.15 -8.65 -21.58
C ASP A 56 0.64 -7.41 -22.02
N ASP A 57 0.03 -6.23 -21.98
CA ASP A 57 0.68 -4.94 -22.24
C ASP A 57 1.28 -4.33 -20.96
N GLY A 58 1.16 -5.02 -19.81
CA GLY A 58 1.64 -4.57 -18.51
C GLY A 58 0.78 -3.48 -17.85
N LEU A 59 -0.42 -3.22 -18.38
CA LEU A 59 -1.38 -2.28 -17.82
C LEU A 59 -2.19 -2.95 -16.71
N TRP A 60 -2.70 -2.14 -15.77
CA TRP A 60 -3.53 -2.65 -14.68
C TRP A 60 -4.88 -3.16 -15.20
N VAL A 61 -5.19 -4.43 -14.91
CA VAL A 61 -6.49 -5.01 -15.25
C VAL A 61 -7.62 -4.28 -14.50
N HIS A 62 -7.38 -3.96 -13.23
CA HIS A 62 -8.35 -3.25 -12.39
C HIS A 62 -7.84 -1.85 -12.06
N ILE A 63 -8.16 -0.88 -12.92
CA ILE A 63 -7.87 0.55 -12.69
C ILE A 63 -8.52 1.07 -11.39
N LYS A 64 -9.65 0.49 -11.00
CA LYS A 64 -10.36 0.80 -9.76
C LYS A 64 -10.67 -0.50 -9.02
N PHE A 65 -10.28 -0.56 -7.75
CA PHE A 65 -10.51 -1.72 -6.90
C PHE A 65 -11.09 -1.30 -5.55
N GLY A 66 -12.05 -2.05 -5.04
CA GLY A 66 -12.70 -1.79 -3.76
C GLY A 66 -13.03 -3.07 -3.00
N TYR A 67 -12.95 -3.02 -1.68
CA TYR A 67 -13.28 -4.15 -0.81
C TYR A 67 -14.03 -3.70 0.44
N SER A 68 -14.99 -4.52 0.88
CA SER A 68 -15.74 -4.32 2.12
C SER A 68 -15.40 -5.44 3.10
N ILE A 69 -14.55 -5.11 4.08
CA ILE A 69 -14.03 -6.09 5.05
C ILE A 69 -14.32 -5.57 6.47
N PRO A 70 -14.78 -6.44 7.40
CA PRO A 70 -15.05 -6.09 8.79
C PRO A 70 -13.90 -5.35 9.50
N ARG A 71 -14.23 -4.70 10.62
CA ARG A 71 -13.26 -3.94 11.40
C ARG A 71 -12.19 -4.87 12.00
N ARG A 72 -10.96 -4.35 12.17
CA ARG A 72 -9.81 -5.06 12.78
C ARG A 72 -9.35 -6.33 12.06
N ASN A 73 -9.78 -6.55 10.82
CA ASN A 73 -9.36 -7.69 10.02
C ASN A 73 -8.15 -7.38 9.12
N GLY A 74 -7.21 -6.53 9.55
CA GLY A 74 -5.97 -6.28 8.77
C GLY A 74 -6.11 -5.67 7.36
N LYS A 75 -7.28 -5.18 6.94
CA LYS A 75 -7.48 -4.68 5.56
C LYS A 75 -6.54 -3.54 5.13
N SER A 76 -6.07 -2.75 6.09
CA SER A 76 -5.14 -1.65 5.81
C SER A 76 -3.76 -2.14 5.36
N GLU A 77 -3.37 -3.37 5.69
CA GLU A 77 -2.07 -3.92 5.28
C GLU A 77 -1.96 -4.08 3.76
N ILE A 78 -3.09 -4.33 3.07
CA ILE A 78 -3.13 -4.42 1.61
C ILE A 78 -2.72 -3.10 0.97
N ALA A 79 -3.29 -1.99 1.44
CA ALA A 79 -2.96 -0.65 0.92
C ALA A 79 -1.51 -0.27 1.25
N VAL A 80 -1.01 -0.68 2.42
CA VAL A 80 0.38 -0.46 2.84
C VAL A 80 1.36 -1.24 1.96
N ALA A 81 1.12 -2.54 1.73
CA ALA A 81 1.94 -3.37 0.85
C ALA A 81 1.97 -2.83 -0.58
N ARG A 82 0.82 -2.43 -1.13
CA ARG A 82 0.76 -1.81 -2.46
C ARG A 82 1.52 -0.48 -2.52
N ALA A 83 1.44 0.35 -1.48
CA ALA A 83 2.15 1.62 -1.42
C ALA A 83 3.67 1.44 -1.34
N ILE A 84 4.15 0.47 -0.57
CA ILE A 84 5.58 0.12 -0.50
C ILE A 84 6.07 -0.39 -1.85
N TRP A 85 5.33 -1.30 -2.49
CA TRP A 85 5.69 -1.76 -3.83
C TRP A 85 5.82 -0.60 -4.81
N GLY A 86 4.85 0.33 -4.80
CA GLY A 86 4.89 1.52 -5.65
C GLY A 86 6.08 2.44 -5.38
N LEU A 87 6.37 2.70 -4.09
CA LEU A 87 7.54 3.49 -3.68
C LEU A 87 8.85 2.92 -4.24
N LEU A 88 9.01 1.61 -4.20
CA LEU A 88 10.23 0.91 -4.67
C LEU A 88 10.29 0.75 -6.20
N HIS A 89 9.18 1.00 -6.90
CA HIS A 89 9.06 0.92 -8.36
C HIS A 89 8.85 2.29 -9.00
N ASP A 90 9.36 3.35 -8.37
CA ASP A 90 9.34 4.72 -8.86
C ASP A 90 7.94 5.29 -9.12
N GLU A 91 6.91 4.76 -8.44
CA GLU A 91 5.56 5.28 -8.54
C GLU A 91 5.29 6.44 -7.58
N ALA A 92 4.47 7.38 -8.05
CA ALA A 92 3.86 8.42 -7.23
C ALA A 92 2.57 7.90 -6.58
N VAL A 93 2.61 7.63 -5.28
CA VAL A 93 1.49 7.08 -4.52
C VAL A 93 0.83 8.16 -3.67
N LEU A 94 -0.50 8.22 -3.71
CA LEU A 94 -1.30 9.05 -2.82
C LEU A 94 -2.11 8.17 -1.86
N TYR A 95 -1.75 8.20 -0.57
CA TYR A 95 -2.47 7.53 0.50
C TYR A 95 -3.41 8.51 1.19
N THR A 96 -4.73 8.27 1.09
CA THR A 96 -5.74 9.15 1.72
C THR A 96 -6.53 8.45 2.81
N ALA A 97 -6.85 9.19 3.88
CA ALA A 97 -7.73 8.72 4.94
C ALA A 97 -8.74 9.80 5.35
N HIS A 98 -9.87 9.36 5.94
CA HIS A 98 -10.88 10.28 6.48
C HIS A 98 -10.41 11.07 7.70
N LEU A 99 -9.56 10.48 8.56
CA LEU A 99 -9.07 11.11 9.78
C LEU A 99 -7.55 11.25 9.72
N THR A 100 -7.02 12.39 10.20
CA THR A 100 -5.57 12.65 10.30
C THR A 100 -4.83 11.55 11.02
N ASN A 101 -5.30 11.16 12.19
CA ASN A 101 -4.65 10.10 12.96
C ASN A 101 -4.55 8.77 12.18
N THR A 102 -5.51 8.47 11.31
CA THR A 102 -5.45 7.27 10.46
C THR A 102 -4.40 7.39 9.36
N SER A 103 -4.28 8.56 8.72
CA SER A 103 -3.22 8.86 7.75
C SER A 103 -1.84 8.77 8.40
N THR A 104 -1.65 9.47 9.52
CA THR A 104 -0.40 9.46 10.30
C THR A 104 -0.03 8.05 10.78
N THR A 105 -1.02 7.23 11.18
CA THR A 105 -0.77 5.83 11.58
C THR A 105 -0.26 4.99 10.41
N ALA A 106 -0.81 5.17 9.20
CA ALA A 106 -0.33 4.48 8.01
C ALA A 106 1.09 4.95 7.61
N PHE A 107 1.35 6.25 7.69
CA PHE A 107 2.66 6.84 7.47
C PHE A 107 3.72 6.25 8.42
N LEU A 108 3.50 6.30 9.74
CA LEU A 108 4.42 5.75 10.73
C LEU A 108 4.63 4.24 10.54
N LYS A 109 3.58 3.53 10.11
CA LYS A 109 3.69 2.10 9.81
C LYS A 109 4.61 1.84 8.62
N ILE A 110 4.46 2.58 7.53
CA ILE A 110 5.31 2.41 6.34
C ILE A 110 6.76 2.75 6.67
N VAL A 111 7.02 3.85 7.38
CA VAL A 111 8.38 4.19 7.85
C VAL A 111 8.98 3.04 8.66
N LYS A 112 8.23 2.47 9.60
CA LYS A 112 8.69 1.34 10.40
C LYS A 112 8.96 0.08 9.56
N ILE A 113 8.14 -0.19 8.54
CA ILE A 113 8.36 -1.32 7.64
C ILE A 113 9.64 -1.11 6.82
N LEU A 114 9.86 0.08 6.28
CA LEU A 114 11.06 0.41 5.52
C LEU A 114 12.34 0.28 6.38
N ASP A 115 12.30 0.75 7.62
CA ASP A 115 13.38 0.56 8.60
C ASP A 115 13.67 -0.94 8.84
N GLU A 116 12.63 -1.75 9.04
CA GLU A 116 12.76 -3.22 9.18
C GLU A 116 13.30 -3.91 7.91
N MET A 117 13.08 -3.34 6.73
CA MET A 117 13.63 -3.80 5.45
C MET A 117 15.08 -3.34 5.22
N GLY A 118 15.62 -2.47 6.09
CA GLY A 118 17.00 -1.99 6.04
C GLY A 118 17.20 -0.64 5.33
N PHE A 119 16.13 0.10 5.01
CA PHE A 119 16.25 1.44 4.42
C PHE A 119 16.65 2.48 5.48
N VAL A 120 17.67 3.28 5.17
CA VAL A 120 18.21 4.28 6.08
C VAL A 120 17.65 5.68 5.75
N GLU A 121 17.06 6.35 6.76
CA GLU A 121 16.59 7.74 6.63
C GLU A 121 17.76 8.70 6.38
N ASN A 122 17.62 9.57 5.37
CA ASN A 122 18.64 10.50 4.83
C ASN A 122 19.76 9.88 4.00
N ASP A 123 19.76 8.56 3.77
CA ASP A 123 20.66 7.92 2.81
C ASP A 123 19.86 7.26 1.68
N ASP A 124 18.90 6.40 2.01
CA ASP A 124 18.07 5.70 1.01
C ASP A 124 16.71 6.37 0.81
N ILE A 125 16.12 6.89 1.90
CA ILE A 125 14.80 7.54 1.89
C ILE A 125 14.82 8.89 2.59
N LYS A 126 13.98 9.83 2.15
CA LYS A 126 13.68 11.07 2.87
C LYS A 126 12.27 11.04 3.41
N VAL A 127 12.14 11.37 4.70
CA VAL A 127 10.89 11.31 5.45
C VAL A 127 10.51 12.72 5.90
N THR A 128 9.43 13.26 5.31
CA THR A 128 8.91 14.58 5.68
C THR A 128 7.79 14.43 6.70
N ARG A 129 8.01 14.96 7.91
CA ARG A 129 7.08 14.86 9.06
C ARG A 129 6.34 16.18 9.29
N GLN A 130 5.67 16.68 8.26
CA GLN A 130 4.83 17.87 8.35
C GLN A 130 3.38 17.49 8.54
N LYS A 131 2.71 18.04 9.56
CA LYS A 131 1.27 17.77 9.78
C LYS A 131 0.46 18.19 8.56
N GLY A 132 -0.17 17.22 7.89
CA GLY A 132 -0.93 17.44 6.66
C GLY A 132 -0.12 17.43 5.35
N GLY A 133 1.19 17.17 5.42
CA GLY A 133 2.11 17.05 4.29
C GLY A 133 3.13 15.93 4.52
N GLU A 134 2.70 14.86 5.17
CA GLU A 134 3.52 13.68 5.45
C GLU A 134 3.92 13.03 4.13
N ARG A 135 5.22 12.80 3.92
CA ARG A 135 5.75 12.25 2.67
C ARG A 135 6.94 11.33 2.92
N ILE A 136 7.04 10.27 2.13
CA ILE A 136 8.20 9.39 2.05
C ILE A 136 8.66 9.38 0.61
N GLU A 137 9.95 9.59 0.35
CA GLU A 137 10.52 9.62 -1.00
C GLU A 137 11.83 8.84 -1.05
N MET A 138 12.07 8.16 -2.18
CA MET A 138 13.34 7.50 -2.47
C MET A 138 14.40 8.53 -2.83
N LEU A 139 15.56 8.47 -2.20
CA LEU A 139 16.73 9.31 -2.51
C LEU A 139 17.61 8.71 -3.60
N LYS A 140 17.56 7.39 -3.77
CA LYS A 140 18.29 6.62 -4.78
C LYS A 140 17.27 5.98 -5.72
N GLY A 141 17.42 6.13 -7.04
CA GLY A 141 16.51 5.55 -8.04
C GLY A 141 15.75 6.59 -8.88
N GLY A 142 14.59 6.21 -9.43
CA GLY A 142 13.75 7.00 -10.34
C GLY A 142 12.73 7.92 -9.66
N GLY A 143 12.81 8.09 -8.33
CA GLY A 143 12.11 9.17 -7.61
C GLY A 143 10.72 8.81 -7.08
N GLY A 144 10.45 7.53 -6.81
CA GLY A 144 9.19 7.09 -6.18
C GLY A 144 8.89 7.81 -4.87
N TYR A 145 7.61 8.09 -4.62
CA TYR A 145 7.18 8.77 -3.39
C TYR A 145 5.77 8.38 -2.94
N ILE A 146 5.51 8.50 -1.64
CA ILE A 146 4.18 8.35 -1.04
C ILE A 146 3.81 9.64 -0.32
N ASN A 147 2.74 10.28 -0.77
CA ASN A 147 2.11 11.41 -0.08
C ASN A 147 0.95 10.90 0.79
N PHE A 148 0.85 11.41 2.02
CA PHE A 148 -0.21 11.07 2.96
C PHE A 148 -1.10 12.28 3.21
N LEU A 149 -2.38 12.15 2.86
CA LEU A 149 -3.34 13.24 2.98
C LEU A 149 -4.57 12.85 3.78
N THR A 150 -5.16 13.87 4.38
CA THR A 150 -6.47 13.80 5.02
C THR A 150 -7.50 14.41 4.09
N ARG A 151 -8.68 13.81 4.01
CA ARG A 151 -9.78 14.42 3.27
C ARG A 151 -10.31 15.63 4.04
N THR A 152 -9.76 16.81 3.77
CA THR A 152 -10.39 18.09 4.13
C THR A 152 -11.24 18.56 2.94
N GLY A 153 -12.35 19.25 3.20
CA GLY A 153 -13.33 19.63 2.16
C GLY A 153 -12.79 20.52 1.03
N THR A 154 -11.56 21.03 1.14
CA THR A 154 -10.86 21.89 0.19
C THR A 154 -9.57 21.29 -0.39
N GLY A 155 -9.05 20.20 0.19
CA GLY A 155 -7.76 19.62 -0.18
C GLY A 155 -7.89 18.51 -1.22
N GLY A 156 -7.78 18.85 -2.50
CA GLY A 156 -7.71 17.83 -3.55
C GLY A 156 -7.78 18.35 -4.98
N LEU A 157 -8.37 19.54 -5.20
CA LEU A 157 -8.53 20.12 -6.53
C LEU A 157 -7.79 21.48 -6.59
N GLY A 158 -6.49 21.45 -6.89
CA GLY A 158 -5.73 22.68 -7.16
C GLY A 158 -4.26 22.71 -6.72
N GLU A 159 -3.80 21.81 -5.85
CA GLU A 159 -2.45 21.93 -5.27
C GLU A 159 -1.29 21.40 -6.13
N GLY A 160 -1.54 20.94 -7.36
CA GLY A 160 -0.45 20.52 -8.25
C GLY A 160 0.45 19.42 -7.66
N LEU A 161 -0.13 18.49 -6.90
CA LEU A 161 0.62 17.41 -6.22
C LEU A 161 1.27 16.40 -7.19
N PHE A 162 0.87 16.44 -8.46
CA PHE A 162 1.50 15.75 -9.60
C PHE A 162 2.18 16.73 -10.57
N SER A 163 2.54 17.93 -10.11
CA SER A 163 3.23 18.91 -10.97
C SER A 163 4.65 18.42 -11.29
N PRO A 164 5.09 18.46 -12.57
CA PRO A 164 6.44 18.07 -13.00
C PRO A 164 7.58 18.77 -12.25
N GLN A 165 7.28 19.86 -11.52
CA GLN A 165 8.26 20.60 -10.73
C GLN A 165 8.72 19.86 -9.46
N ASN A 166 7.98 18.83 -9.02
CA ASN A 166 8.31 17.98 -7.86
C ASN A 166 8.97 16.63 -8.25
N LEU A 167 9.30 16.43 -9.53
CA LEU A 167 9.94 15.24 -10.11
C LEU A 167 11.43 15.50 -10.45
N ARG A 168 12.12 16.27 -9.62
CA ARG A 168 13.54 16.59 -9.84
C ARG A 168 14.46 15.68 -9.04
#